data_AF-W6TTL3-F1
#
_entry.id   AF-W6TTL3-F1
#
_cell.length_a   1.000
_cell.length_b   1.000
_cell.length_c   1.000
_cell.angle_alpha   90.00
_cell.angle_beta   90.00
_cell.angle_gamma   90.00
#
_symmetry.space_group_name_H-M   'P 1'
#
loop_
_entity.id
_entity.type
_entity.pdbx_description
1 polymer ?
#
loop_
_entity_poly.entity_id
_entity_poly.type
_entity_poly.pdbx_seq_one_letter_code
_entity_poly.pdbx_strand_id
1 'polypeptide(L)'
;MKTDFVEIFQTIRASLQPYATVGFSNRVNSETSFDLWSDKNVVIEGRQRNEVFFASVIIQKGHVGFYYMPVYTEPDMKKIFGPELLKLLNGKSCFHIKKLDDALMLQIEEALAAGFKVYKEKGWV
;
A
#
# COMPACT_ATOMS: atom_id res chain seq x y z
N MET A 1 1.71 -21.15 0.09
CA MET A 1 2.70 -20.08 0.32
C MET A 1 3.46 -19.82 -0.97
N LYS A 2 3.38 -18.60 -1.50
CA LYS A 2 4.03 -18.16 -2.74
C LYS A 2 5.45 -17.69 -2.43
N THR A 3 6.38 -17.98 -3.32
CA THR A 3 7.80 -17.55 -3.22
C THR A 3 8.34 -16.95 -4.50
N ASP A 4 7.64 -17.13 -5.62
CA ASP A 4 7.95 -16.45 -6.87
C ASP A 4 7.54 -14.97 -6.80
N PHE A 5 8.43 -14.05 -7.19
CA PHE A 5 8.18 -12.62 -7.03
C PHE A 5 7.13 -12.09 -8.01
N VAL A 6 6.98 -12.71 -9.19
CA VAL A 6 5.91 -12.32 -10.13
C VAL A 6 4.56 -12.75 -9.55
N GLU A 7 4.46 -13.97 -9.02
CA GLU A 7 3.23 -14.47 -8.39
C GLU A 7 2.83 -13.64 -7.17
N ILE A 8 3.79 -13.29 -6.29
CA ILE A 8 3.56 -12.41 -5.14
C ILE A 8 3.07 -11.04 -5.60
N PHE A 9 3.75 -10.43 -6.58
CA PHE A 9 3.38 -9.12 -7.13
C PHE A 9 1.96 -9.14 -7.70
N GLN A 10 1.63 -10.11 -8.55
CA GLN A 10 0.30 -10.20 -9.16
C GLN A 10 -0.80 -10.39 -8.12
N THR A 11 -0.54 -11.20 -7.09
CA THR A 11 -1.49 -11.42 -5.99
C THR A 11 -1.77 -10.12 -5.24
N ILE A 12 -0.74 -9.39 -4.84
CA ILE A 12 -0.90 -8.12 -4.10
C ILE A 12 -1.54 -7.05 -4.99
N ARG A 13 -1.09 -6.94 -6.25
CA ARG A 13 -1.65 -5.99 -7.22
C ARG A 13 -3.15 -6.19 -7.41
N ALA A 14 -3.62 -7.43 -7.46
CA ALA A 14 -5.05 -7.72 -7.59
C ALA A 14 -5.88 -7.09 -6.45
N SER A 15 -5.36 -7.05 -5.22
CA SER A 15 -6.04 -6.39 -4.09
C SER A 15 -5.92 -4.86 -4.12
N LEU A 16 -4.94 -4.28 -4.83
CA LEU A 16 -4.84 -2.83 -5.04
C LEU A 16 -5.78 -2.33 -6.15
N GLN A 17 -6.00 -3.13 -7.21
CA GLN A 17 -6.76 -2.71 -8.40
C GLN A 17 -8.16 -2.12 -8.12
N PRO A 18 -8.98 -2.67 -7.20
CA PRO A 18 -10.30 -2.10 -6.90
C PRO A 18 -10.23 -0.65 -6.43
N TYR A 19 -9.17 -0.25 -5.73
CA TYR A 19 -9.00 1.11 -5.21
C TYR A 19 -8.80 2.15 -6.33
N ALA A 20 -8.30 1.75 -7.50
CA ALA A 20 -8.15 2.62 -8.67
C ALA A 20 -9.50 3.05 -9.29
N THR A 21 -10.62 2.45 -8.87
CA THR A 21 -11.96 2.82 -9.36
C THR A 21 -12.78 3.60 -8.34
N VAL A 22 -12.28 3.74 -7.09
CA VAL A 22 -13.04 4.31 -5.96
C VAL A 22 -12.33 5.47 -5.27
N GLY A 23 -11.50 6.21 -6.00
CA GLY A 23 -10.92 7.48 -5.52
C GLY A 23 -9.42 7.63 -5.72
N PHE A 24 -8.75 6.60 -6.25
CA PHE A 24 -7.34 6.68 -6.63
C PHE A 24 -7.15 6.53 -8.13
N SER A 25 -6.05 7.09 -8.65
CA SER A 25 -5.53 6.83 -9.98
C SER A 25 -4.21 6.05 -9.88
N ASN A 26 -3.90 5.28 -10.91
CA ASN A 26 -2.62 4.60 -11.06
C ASN A 26 -1.78 5.29 -12.13
N ARG A 27 -0.57 5.69 -11.77
CA ARG A 27 0.40 6.36 -12.66
C ARG A 27 1.36 5.37 -13.27
N VAL A 28 1.66 4.31 -12.54
CA VAL A 28 2.44 3.17 -12.99
C VAL A 28 1.55 1.94 -12.99
N ASN A 29 1.54 1.24 -14.12
CA ASN A 29 0.76 0.03 -14.34
C ASN A 29 1.52 -0.92 -15.28
N SER A 30 2.54 -1.59 -14.76
CA SER A 30 3.40 -2.48 -15.53
C SER A 30 3.33 -3.92 -15.02
N GLU A 31 4.14 -4.80 -15.61
CA GLU A 31 4.31 -6.17 -15.14
C GLU A 31 5.15 -6.27 -13.85
N THR A 32 5.78 -5.16 -13.43
CA THR A 32 6.72 -5.13 -12.31
C THR A 32 6.40 -4.07 -11.26
N SER A 33 5.45 -3.16 -11.54
CA SER A 33 5.11 -2.06 -10.65
C SER A 33 3.66 -1.63 -10.83
N PHE A 34 2.99 -1.32 -9.72
CA PHE A 34 1.64 -0.76 -9.70
C PHE A 34 1.52 0.22 -8.52
N ASP A 35 1.00 1.41 -8.75
CA ASP A 35 0.82 2.43 -7.72
C ASP A 35 -0.60 3.00 -7.67
N LEU A 36 -0.92 3.64 -6.54
CA LEU A 36 -2.18 4.32 -6.29
C LEU A 36 -1.92 5.69 -5.68
N TRP A 37 -2.52 6.70 -6.28
CA TRP A 37 -2.42 8.10 -5.91
C TRP A 37 -3.80 8.72 -5.80
N SER A 38 -4.00 9.58 -4.82
CA SER A 38 -5.11 10.51 -4.80
C SER A 38 -4.70 11.78 -5.51
N ASP A 39 -5.54 12.32 -6.38
CA ASP A 39 -5.32 13.58 -7.10
C ASP A 39 -6.11 14.75 -6.47
N LYS A 40 -6.37 14.69 -5.16
CA LYS A 40 -7.02 15.78 -4.42
C LYS A 40 -6.02 16.86 -4.00
N ASN A 41 -6.44 18.11 -4.10
CA ASN A 41 -5.74 19.23 -3.47
C ASN A 41 -6.00 19.22 -1.96
N VAL A 42 -4.95 18.96 -1.19
CA VAL A 42 -5.02 18.84 0.28
C VAL A 42 -3.92 19.66 0.95
N VAL A 43 -4.10 19.95 2.24
CA VAL A 43 -3.06 20.54 3.08
C VAL A 43 -2.61 19.50 4.09
N ILE A 44 -1.35 19.08 4.00
CA ILE A 44 -0.73 18.13 4.93
C ILE A 44 0.39 18.86 5.65
N GLU A 45 0.33 18.95 6.98
CA GLU A 45 1.33 19.65 7.80
C GLU A 45 1.60 21.10 7.32
N GLY A 46 0.55 21.83 6.94
CA GLY A 46 0.64 23.21 6.45
C GLY A 46 1.16 23.36 5.02
N ARG A 47 1.43 22.25 4.31
CA ARG A 47 1.89 22.28 2.91
C ARG A 47 0.78 21.85 1.97
N GLN A 48 0.53 22.66 0.94
CA GLN A 48 -0.35 22.27 -0.15
C GLN A 48 0.27 21.13 -0.94
N ARG A 49 -0.56 20.13 -1.24
CA ARG A 49 -0.26 18.99 -2.10
C ARG A 49 -1.41 18.85 -3.07
N ASN A 50 -1.10 18.70 -4.35
CA ASN A 50 -2.12 18.45 -5.38
C ASN A 50 -2.40 16.95 -5.55
N GLU A 51 -1.65 16.13 -4.80
CA GLU A 51 -1.70 14.68 -4.87
C GLU A 51 -1.17 14.07 -3.57
N VAL A 52 -1.67 12.89 -3.25
CA VAL A 52 -1.25 12.11 -2.08
C VAL A 52 -1.01 10.67 -2.49
N PHE A 53 0.22 10.20 -2.31
CA PHE A 53 0.56 8.79 -2.50
C PHE A 53 -0.21 7.92 -1.51
N PHE A 54 -0.77 6.80 -1.95
CA PHE A 54 -1.50 5.85 -1.09
C PHE A 54 -0.70 4.57 -0.88
N ALA A 55 -0.52 3.78 -1.93
CA ALA A 55 0.19 2.52 -1.86
C ALA A 55 0.81 2.15 -3.20
N SER A 56 1.84 1.30 -3.17
CA SER A 56 2.36 0.65 -4.38
C SER A 56 2.90 -0.74 -4.09
N VAL A 57 2.98 -1.56 -5.13
CA VAL A 57 3.65 -2.85 -5.12
C VAL A 57 4.64 -2.91 -6.27
N ILE A 58 5.89 -3.29 -5.99
CA ILE A 58 7.01 -3.25 -6.95
C ILE A 58 7.89 -4.48 -6.79
N ILE A 59 8.24 -5.13 -7.90
CA ILE A 59 9.25 -6.20 -7.92
C ILE A 59 10.64 -5.56 -7.81
N GLN A 60 11.37 -5.89 -6.76
CA GLN A 60 12.73 -5.42 -6.49
C GLN A 60 13.73 -6.59 -6.54
N LYS A 61 15.03 -6.28 -6.52
CA LYS A 61 16.06 -7.32 -6.40
C LYS A 61 15.93 -8.05 -5.05
N GLY A 62 15.42 -9.28 -5.10
CA GLY A 62 15.35 -10.18 -3.94
C GLY A 62 14.13 -10.04 -3.04
N HIS A 63 13.12 -9.25 -3.41
CA HIS A 63 11.83 -9.15 -2.72
C HIS A 63 10.78 -8.42 -3.59
N VAL A 64 9.51 -8.53 -3.21
CA VAL A 64 8.46 -7.60 -3.64
C VAL A 64 8.31 -6.52 -2.57
N GLY A 65 8.49 -5.27 -2.96
CA GLY A 65 8.29 -4.11 -2.08
C GLY A 65 6.82 -3.71 -2.08
N PHE A 66 6.19 -3.69 -0.90
CA PHE A 66 4.88 -3.08 -0.70
C PHE A 66 5.07 -1.75 0.04
N TYR A 67 4.76 -0.64 -0.61
CA TYR A 67 4.88 0.70 -0.03
C TYR A 67 3.48 1.16 0.38
N TYR A 68 3.36 1.64 1.62
CA TYR A 68 2.06 1.97 2.19
C TYR A 68 2.14 3.27 2.98
N MET A 69 1.66 4.36 2.37
CA MET A 69 1.76 5.71 2.92
C MET A 69 0.92 5.98 4.18
N PRO A 70 -0.28 5.40 4.38
CA PRO A 70 -1.10 5.73 5.54
C PRO A 70 -0.42 5.52 6.90
N VAL A 71 0.60 4.66 7.00
CA VAL A 71 1.41 4.51 8.23
C VAL A 71 2.18 5.78 8.62
N TYR A 72 2.48 6.64 7.65
CA TYR A 72 3.21 7.88 7.88
C TYR A 72 2.29 8.99 8.38
N THR A 73 1.06 9.07 7.84
CA THR A 73 0.12 10.14 8.13
C THR A 73 -0.67 9.94 9.41
N GLU A 74 -0.67 8.70 9.93
CA GLU A 74 -1.34 8.34 11.18
C GLU A 74 -0.46 7.32 11.94
N PRO A 75 0.35 7.75 12.93
CA PRO A 75 1.26 6.87 13.67
C PRO A 75 0.59 5.65 14.31
N ASP A 76 -0.69 5.77 14.66
CA ASP A 76 -1.50 4.70 15.22
C ASP A 76 -1.84 3.59 14.21
N MET A 77 -1.66 3.80 12.91
CA MET A 77 -1.87 2.78 11.87
C MET A 77 -0.93 1.58 12.04
N LYS A 78 0.21 1.73 12.71
CA LYS A 78 1.09 0.59 13.03
C LYS A 78 0.40 -0.45 13.92
N LYS A 79 -0.61 -0.05 14.71
CA LYS A 79 -1.41 -0.96 15.55
C LYS A 79 -2.38 -1.82 14.73
N ILE A 80 -2.65 -1.43 13.48
CA ILE A 80 -3.53 -2.17 12.56
C ILE A 80 -2.77 -3.33 11.91
N PHE A 81 -1.45 -3.23 11.78
CA PHE A 81 -0.68 -4.31 11.19
C PHE A 81 -0.60 -5.49 12.14
N GLY A 82 -1.04 -6.64 11.65
CA GLY A 82 -0.77 -7.91 12.31
C GLY A 82 0.75 -8.16 12.41
N PRO A 83 1.16 -9.08 13.30
CA PRO A 83 2.56 -9.31 13.60
C PRO A 83 3.37 -9.77 12.39
N GLU A 84 2.75 -10.43 11.41
CA GLU A 84 3.46 -10.96 10.24
C GLU A 84 3.81 -9.88 9.23
N LEU A 85 2.89 -8.98 8.91
CA LEU A 85 3.18 -7.82 8.08
C LEU A 85 4.15 -6.86 8.78
N LEU A 86 3.95 -6.62 10.09
CA LEU A 86 4.79 -5.68 10.83
C LEU A 86 6.28 -6.11 10.86
N LYS A 87 6.58 -7.41 10.97
CA LYS A 87 7.95 -7.95 10.92
C LYS A 87 8.66 -7.66 9.60
N LEU A 88 7.91 -7.44 8.51
CA LEU A 88 8.46 -7.16 7.18
C LEU A 88 8.70 -5.67 6.93
N LEU A 89 8.33 -4.80 7.88
CA LEU A 89 8.53 -3.36 7.78
C LEU A 89 10.03 -3.06 7.72
N ASN A 90 10.45 -2.45 6.62
CA ASN A 90 11.77 -1.93 6.39
C ASN A 90 11.71 -0.40 6.22
N GLY A 91 12.30 0.33 7.17
CA GLY A 91 12.21 1.79 7.21
C GLY A 91 10.86 2.26 7.75
N LYS A 92 10.24 3.25 7.10
CA LYS A 92 9.04 3.92 7.61
C LYS A 92 7.73 3.36 7.09
N SER A 93 7.70 2.91 5.83
CA SER A 93 6.46 2.56 5.11
C SER A 93 6.64 1.48 4.04
N CYS A 94 7.83 0.90 3.90
CA CYS A 94 8.10 -0.15 2.92
C CYS A 94 8.11 -1.51 3.61
N PHE A 95 7.47 -2.51 3.02
CA PHE A 95 7.46 -3.89 3.50
C PHE A 95 8.16 -4.78 2.48
N HIS A 96 9.15 -5.55 2.93
CA HIS A 96 9.93 -6.44 2.06
C HIS A 96 9.34 -7.86 2.08
N ILE A 97 8.54 -8.19 1.07
CA ILE A 97 7.83 -9.47 0.98
C ILE A 97 8.64 -10.44 0.13
N LYS A 98 9.18 -11.49 0.77
CA LYS A 98 9.92 -12.57 0.10
C LYS A 98 9.11 -13.87 -0.03
N LYS A 99 8.08 -14.00 0.81
CA LYS A 99 7.16 -15.13 0.86
C LYS A 99 5.78 -14.56 1.19
N LEU A 100 4.74 -15.10 0.57
CA LEU A 100 3.37 -14.68 0.80
C LEU A 100 2.51 -15.90 1.12
N ASP A 101 2.00 -15.98 2.33
CA ASP A 101 0.94 -16.91 2.72
C ASP A 101 -0.39 -16.17 2.87
N ASP A 102 -1.44 -16.93 3.13
CA ASP A 102 -2.81 -16.38 3.17
C ASP A 102 -2.99 -15.44 4.38
N ALA A 103 -2.28 -15.70 5.48
CA ALA A 103 -2.32 -14.85 6.67
C ALA A 103 -1.68 -13.48 6.43
N LEU A 104 -0.52 -13.44 5.77
CA LEU A 104 0.14 -12.20 5.38
C LEU A 104 -0.68 -11.45 4.33
N MET A 105 -1.28 -12.15 3.37
CA MET A 105 -2.13 -11.54 2.36
C MET A 105 -3.37 -10.87 2.99
N LEU A 106 -4.02 -11.55 3.94
CA LEU A 106 -5.15 -10.98 4.68
C LEU A 106 -4.76 -9.68 5.41
N GLN A 107 -3.60 -9.64 6.07
CA GLN A 107 -3.11 -8.42 6.74
C GLN A 107 -2.85 -7.28 5.76
N ILE A 108 -2.40 -7.57 4.53
CA ILE A 108 -2.24 -6.56 3.47
C ILE A 108 -3.62 -6.00 3.06
N GLU A 109 -4.63 -6.84 2.90
CA GLU A 109 -5.98 -6.41 2.54
C GLU A 109 -6.63 -5.56 3.64
N GLU A 110 -6.50 -5.98 4.90
CA GLU A 110 -6.96 -5.22 6.06
C GLU A 110 -6.27 -3.86 6.15
N ALA A 111 -4.95 -3.81 5.91
CA ALA A 111 -4.20 -2.56 5.84
C ALA A 111 -4.73 -1.65 4.73
N LEU A 112 -4.93 -2.15 3.51
CA LEU A 112 -5.49 -1.34 2.40
C LEU A 112 -6.88 -0.78 2.76
N ALA A 113 -7.76 -1.61 3.33
CA ALA A 113 -9.10 -1.18 3.73
C ALA A 113 -9.07 -0.11 4.83
N ALA A 114 -8.23 -0.28 5.85
CA ALA A 114 -8.06 0.70 6.92
C ALA A 114 -7.48 2.02 6.38
N GLY A 115 -6.48 1.95 5.51
CA GLY A 115 -5.87 3.13 4.90
C GLY A 115 -6.86 3.91 4.04
N PHE A 116 -7.66 3.19 3.25
CA PHE A 116 -8.70 3.81 2.44
C PHE A 116 -9.74 4.53 3.31
N LYS A 117 -10.17 3.90 4.41
CA LYS A 117 -11.07 4.54 5.39
C LYS A 117 -10.49 5.85 5.92
N VAL A 118 -9.21 5.87 6.31
CA VAL A 118 -8.52 7.09 6.77
C VAL A 118 -8.50 8.17 5.68
N TYR A 119 -8.22 7.80 4.42
CA TYR A 119 -8.22 8.74 3.32
C TYR A 119 -9.62 9.31 3.05
N LYS A 120 -10.67 8.50 3.16
CA LYS A 120 -12.07 8.97 3.06
C LYS A 120 -12.42 9.95 4.18
N GLU A 121 -12.07 9.64 5.42
CA GLU A 121 -12.35 10.50 6.59
C GLU A 121 -11.63 11.85 6.49
N LYS A 122 -10.44 11.88 5.88
CA LYS A 122 -9.69 13.11 5.62
C LYS A 122 -10.14 13.86 4.35
N GLY A 123 -11.09 13.32 3.58
CA GLY A 123 -11.53 13.89 2.30
C GLY A 123 -10.47 13.83 1.20
N TRP A 124 -9.51 12.91 1.34
CA TRP A 124 -8.43 12.71 0.38
C TRP A 124 -8.82 11.79 -0.76
N VAL A 125 -10.03 11.24 -0.79
CA VAL A 125 -10.61 10.50 -1.92
C VAL A 125 -12.06 10.92 -2.09
#